data_AF-A0A954W3G7-F1
#
_entry.id   AF-A0A954W3G7-F1
#
_cell.length_a   1.000
_cell.length_b   1.000
_cell.length_c   1.000
_cell.angle_alpha   90.00
_cell.angle_beta   90.00
_cell.angle_gamma   90.00
#
_symmetry.space_group_name_H-M   'P 1'
#
loop_
_entity.id
_entity.type
_entity.pdbx_description
1 polymer ?
#
loop_
_entity_poly.entity_id
_entity_poly.type
_entity_poly.pdbx_seq_one_letter_code
_entity_poly.pdbx_strand_id
1 'polypeptide(L)' 'YPELPADTLSTGSMQRKRICRTFSDCTTAPRNGIVSGCFPLDPFYKEMDEAQTLKEIKKSIKS' A
#
# COMPACT_ATOMS: atom_id res chain seq x y z
N TYR A 1 4.24 -9.34 -0.65
CA TYR A 1 3.64 -10.69 -0.80
C TYR A 1 4.68 -11.63 -1.42
N PRO A 2 5.70 -12.06 -0.65
CA PRO A 2 6.78 -12.92 -1.17
C PRO A 2 6.32 -14.33 -1.54
N GLU A 3 5.32 -14.86 -0.83
CA GLU A 3 4.78 -16.22 -1.02
C GLU A 3 3.97 -16.41 -2.32
N LEU A 4 3.84 -15.37 -3.14
CA LEU A 4 3.04 -15.38 -4.35
C LEU A 4 3.32 -16.61 -5.26
N PRO A 5 4.58 -16.99 -5.56
CA PRO A 5 4.84 -18.18 -6.38
C PRO A 5 4.32 -19.47 -5.75
N ALA A 6 4.51 -19.65 -4.44
CA ALA A 6 4.08 -20.86 -3.74
C ALA A 6 2.54 -20.97 -3.65
N ASP A 7 1.87 -19.86 -3.32
CA ASP A 7 0.40 -19.80 -3.22
C ASP A 7 -0.28 -20.09 -4.57
N THR A 8 0.27 -19.54 -5.66
CA THR A 8 -0.30 -19.72 -7.01
C THR A 8 -0.12 -21.13 -7.55
N LEU A 9 1.05 -21.75 -7.31
CA LEU A 9 1.32 -23.13 -7.73
C LEU A 9 0.51 -24.15 -6.93
N SER A 10 0.30 -23.91 -5.64
CA SER A 10 -0.44 -24.83 -4.76
C SER A 10 -1.96 -24.74 -4.92
N THR A 11 -2.50 -23.52 -5.04
CA THR A 11 -3.96 -23.30 -5.06
C THR A 11 -4.53 -23.07 -6.46
N GLY A 12 -3.67 -22.90 -7.48
CA GLY A 12 -4.09 -22.50 -8.83
C GLY A 12 -4.68 -21.09 -8.90
N SER A 13 -4.57 -20.30 -7.82
CA SER A 13 -5.19 -18.98 -7.71
C SER A 13 -4.27 -17.96 -7.05
N MET A 14 -4.41 -16.70 -7.45
CA MET A 14 -3.66 -15.59 -6.85
C MET A 14 -4.51 -14.87 -5.81
N GLN A 15 -3.94 -14.60 -4.63
CA GLN A 15 -4.57 -13.77 -3.60
C GLN A 15 -4.60 -12.29 -4.01
N ARG A 16 -5.60 -11.92 -4.82
CA ARG A 16 -5.73 -10.58 -5.44
C ARG A 16 -5.65 -9.42 -4.44
N LYS A 17 -6.12 -9.61 -3.20
CA LYS A 17 -6.07 -8.57 -2.15
C LYS A 17 -4.65 -8.22 -1.68
N ARG A 18 -3.67 -9.10 -1.92
CA ARG A 18 -2.25 -8.91 -1.55
C ARG A 18 -1.41 -8.30 -2.67
N ILE A 19 -2.02 -7.99 -3.82
CA ILE A 19 -1.34 -7.42 -4.98
C ILE A 19 -1.52 -5.89 -4.98
N CYS A 20 -0.48 -5.18 -5.42
CA CYS A 20 -0.51 -3.74 -5.57
C CYS A 20 -1.66 -3.30 -6.48
N ARG A 21 -2.47 -2.33 -6.02
CA ARG A 21 -3.56 -1.71 -6.79
C ARG A 21 -3.27 -0.26 -7.20
N THR A 22 -1.98 0.07 -7.32
CA THR A 22 -1.47 1.35 -7.88
C THR A 22 -2.08 2.61 -7.23
N PHE A 23 -2.18 2.63 -5.91
CA PHE A 23 -2.62 3.81 -5.15
C PHE A 23 -1.54 4.93 -5.08
N SER A 24 -0.31 4.60 -5.49
CA SER A 24 0.88 5.46 -5.49
C SER A 24 1.40 5.90 -4.12
N ASP A 25 0.79 5.44 -3.02
CA ASP A 25 1.17 5.79 -1.64
C ASP A 25 2.64 5.47 -1.33
N CYS A 26 3.16 4.34 -1.84
CA CYS A 26 4.56 3.95 -1.70
C CYS A 26 5.56 4.95 -2.31
N THR A 27 5.10 5.81 -3.24
CA THR A 27 5.91 6.87 -3.85
C THR A 27 5.55 8.27 -3.35
N THR A 28 4.27 8.52 -3.02
CA THR A 28 3.82 9.82 -2.51
C THR A 28 4.32 10.06 -1.09
N ALA A 29 4.30 9.04 -0.23
CA ALA A 29 4.76 9.15 1.16
C ALA A 29 6.23 9.64 1.27
N PRO A 30 7.23 8.96 0.65
CA PRO A 30 8.63 9.37 0.80
C PRO A 30 8.93 10.73 0.17
N ARG A 31 8.18 11.16 -0.85
CA ARG A 31 8.31 12.52 -1.43
C ARG A 31 7.87 13.63 -0.47
N ASN A 32 7.15 13.28 0.59
CA ASN A 32 6.66 14.21 1.62
C ASN A 32 7.26 13.89 3.01
N GLY A 33 8.39 13.19 3.07
CA GLY A 33 9.08 12.89 4.33
C GLY A 33 8.44 11.79 5.19
N ILE A 34 7.47 11.03 4.64
CA ILE A 34 6.82 9.90 5.31
C ILE A 34 7.47 8.59 4.88
N VAL A 35 7.52 7.58 5.76
CA VAL A 35 8.01 6.24 5.42
C VAL A 35 7.30 5.65 4.20
N SER A 36 8.05 4.98 3.32
CA SER A 36 7.47 4.27 2.17
C SER A 36 6.72 3.02 2.65
N GLY A 37 5.48 2.84 2.18
CA GLY A 37 4.61 1.76 2.62
C GLY A 37 3.33 1.59 1.80
N CYS A 38 2.60 0.52 2.07
CA CYS A 38 1.30 0.24 1.47
C CYS A 38 0.15 0.59 2.43
N PHE A 39 -0.01 1.89 2.70
CA PHE A 39 -1.03 2.47 3.59
C PHE A 39 -2.50 2.00 3.41
N PRO A 40 -2.99 1.60 2.22
CA PRO A 40 -4.39 1.18 2.07
C PRO A 40 -4.62 -0.34 2.18
N LEU A 41 -3.57 -1.18 2.03
CA LEU A 41 -3.72 -2.65 2.00
C LEU A 41 -3.00 -3.35 3.13
N ASP A 42 -1.88 -2.81 3.59
CA ASP A 42 -1.08 -3.41 4.66
C ASP A 42 -1.59 -2.92 6.02
N PRO A 43 -2.06 -3.82 6.91
CA PRO A 43 -2.58 -3.44 8.23
C PRO A 43 -1.58 -2.62 9.04
N PHE A 44 -0.29 -2.96 9.00
CA PHE A 44 0.74 -2.26 9.77
C PHE A 44 0.81 -0.79 9.35
N TYR A 45 0.97 -0.52 8.05
CA TYR A 45 1.02 0.85 7.54
C TYR A 45 -0.32 1.58 7.67
N LYS A 46 -1.45 0.87 7.61
CA LYS A 46 -2.78 1.46 7.71
C LYS A 46 -3.09 2.00 9.11
N GLU A 47 -2.53 1.36 10.15
CA GLU A 47 -2.73 1.70 11.55
C GLU A 47 -1.76 2.79 12.05
N MET A 48 -0.71 3.11 11.28
CA MET A 48 0.21 4.20 11.59
C MET A 48 -0.44 5.58 11.48
N ASP A 49 -0.04 6.52 12.34
CA ASP A 49 -0.53 7.90 12.33
C ASP A 49 -0.26 8.59 10.99
N GLU A 50 0.87 8.29 10.35
CA GLU A 50 1.27 8.83 9.06
C GLU A 50 0.31 8.45 7.93
N ALA A 51 -0.51 7.40 8.10
CA ALA A 51 -1.57 7.04 7.16
C ALA A 51 -2.60 8.16 7.01
N GLN A 52 -2.90 8.85 8.12
CA GLN A 52 -3.84 9.97 8.13
C GLN A 52 -3.19 11.20 7.47
N THR A 53 -1.95 11.51 7.82
CA THR A 53 -1.17 12.60 7.20
C THR A 53 -1.09 12.44 5.68
N LEU A 54 -0.83 11.22 5.20
CA LEU A 54 -0.76 10.94 3.76
C LEU A 54 -2.11 11.13 3.06
N LYS A 55 -3.23 10.77 3.71
CA LYS A 55 -4.57 11.02 3.15
C LYS A 55 -4.84 12.51 3.00
N GLU A 56 -4.40 13.33 3.94
CA GLU A 56 -4.55 14.79 3.90
C GLU A 56 -3.70 15.40 2.78
N ILE A 57 -2.43 14.99 2.65
CA ILE A 57 -1.55 15.39 1.53
C ILE A 57 -2.17 15.02 0.18
N LYS A 58 -2.72 13.81 0.04
CA LYS A 58 -3.35 13.40 -1.23
C LYS A 58 -4.64 14.16 -1.53
N LYS A 59 -5.37 14.61 -0.51
CA LYS A 59 -6.55 15.48 -0.69
C LYS A 59 -6.15 16.87 -1.16
N SER A 60 -5.04 17.43 -0.68
CA SER A 60 -4.58 18.76 -1.12
C SER A 60 -4.01 18.76 -2.54
N ILE A 61 -3.51 17.62 -3.04
CA ILE A 61 -2.97 17.48 -4.41
C ILE A 61 -4.07 17.21 -5.44
N LYS A 62 -5.19 16.58 -5.04
CA LYS A 62 -6.31 16.32 -5.96
C LYS A 62 -7.06 17.63 -6.24
N SER A 63 -6.84 18.19 -7.43
CA SER A 63 -7.73 19.17 -8.06
C SER A 63 -9.08 18.57 -8.40
#